data_AF-A0A183V907-F1
#
_entry.id   AF-A0A183V907-F1
#
_cell.length_a   1.000
_cell.length_b   1.000
_cell.length_c   1.000
_cell.angle_alpha   90.00
_cell.angle_beta   90.00
_cell.angle_gamma   90.00
#
_symmetry.space_group_name_H-M   'P 1'
#
loop_
_entity.id
_entity.type
_entity.pdbx_description
1 polymer ?
#
loop_
_entity_poly.entity_id
_entity_poly.type
_entity_poly.pdbx_seq_one_letter_code
_entity_poly.pdbx_strand_id
1 'polypeptide(L)'
;MAYIRLVVVSLVLLFDAFCSDTKGDHRSVNVQLNDDIDFMHLCEDGIPLMLEDDQPKSCSPHSTVNALQCPSSFWCHIGSTNATNYCCPKNRKVKSLCHLRPATGFGKGKMRRYAYDLTSGRCKELIYTGYGGNENNFLTLADCYRSCQNSAQATLPPTTKSVNVERIGYAAKSVSIAGK
;
A
#
# COMPACT_ATOMS: atom_id res chain seq x y z
N MET A 1 39.76 3.05 -57.35
CA MET A 1 39.30 1.97 -56.45
C MET A 1 40.08 1.85 -55.12
N ALA A 2 41.23 2.52 -54.94
CA ALA A 2 41.96 2.51 -53.66
C ALA A 2 41.45 3.55 -52.63
N TYR A 3 40.90 4.68 -53.08
CA TYR A 3 40.49 5.79 -52.20
C TYR A 3 39.21 5.49 -51.40
N ILE A 4 38.26 4.75 -51.98
CA ILE A 4 36.99 4.38 -51.33
C ILE A 4 37.23 3.35 -50.21
N ARG A 5 38.25 2.48 -50.33
CA ARG A 5 38.61 1.53 -49.28
C ARG A 5 39.23 2.21 -48.05
N LEU A 6 39.88 3.36 -48.19
CA LEU A 6 40.43 4.11 -47.05
C LEU A 6 39.34 4.79 -46.21
N VAL A 7 38.29 5.34 -46.83
CA VAL A 7 37.22 6.04 -46.10
C VAL A 7 36.36 5.07 -45.28
N VAL A 8 36.14 3.85 -45.78
CA VAL A 8 35.38 2.82 -45.04
C VAL A 8 36.18 2.30 -43.83
N VAL A 9 37.51 2.17 -43.93
CA VAL A 9 38.35 1.75 -42.78
C VAL A 9 38.38 2.83 -41.69
N SER A 10 38.35 4.12 -42.04
CA SER A 10 38.31 5.20 -41.04
C SER A 10 36.95 5.40 -40.36
N LEU A 11 35.84 4.96 -40.97
CA LEU A 11 34.51 5.04 -40.34
C LEU A 11 34.18 3.82 -39.47
N VAL A 12 34.72 2.63 -39.77
CA VAL A 12 34.52 1.44 -38.93
C VAL A 12 35.30 1.57 -37.61
N LEU A 13 36.45 2.26 -37.61
CA LEU A 13 37.23 2.54 -36.39
C LEU A 13 36.60 3.57 -35.43
N LEU A 14 35.44 4.16 -35.77
CA LEU A 14 34.67 5.01 -34.85
C LEU A 14 33.45 4.30 -34.24
N PHE A 15 33.13 3.06 -34.65
CA PHE A 15 32.01 2.29 -34.09
C PHE A 15 32.42 1.14 -33.15
N ASP A 16 33.72 0.83 -33.02
CA ASP A 16 34.23 -0.22 -32.12
C ASP A 16 34.63 0.31 -30.73
N ALA A 17 34.10 1.46 -30.30
CA ALA A 17 34.40 2.07 -28.99
C ALA A 17 33.37 1.78 -27.87
N PHE A 18 32.41 0.87 -28.07
CA PHE A 18 31.33 0.64 -27.09
C PHE A 18 31.11 -0.81 -26.66
N CYS A 19 32.16 -1.64 -26.61
CA CYS A 19 32.10 -2.92 -25.90
C CYS A 19 33.44 -3.26 -25.21
N SER A 20 33.85 -2.44 -24.23
CA SER A 20 34.86 -2.83 -23.25
C SER A 20 34.19 -3.27 -21.95
N ASP A 21 33.96 -4.57 -21.86
CA ASP A 21 34.33 -5.45 -20.73
C ASP A 21 34.60 -4.73 -19.39
N THR A 22 33.59 -4.57 -18.53
CA THR A 22 33.81 -4.38 -17.08
C THR A 22 33.66 -5.72 -16.38
N LYS A 23 34.76 -6.48 -16.35
CA LYS A 23 35.00 -7.46 -15.29
C LYS A 23 34.78 -6.77 -13.95
N GLY A 24 33.99 -7.42 -13.09
CA GLY A 24 33.50 -6.86 -11.85
C GLY A 24 34.59 -6.23 -10.99
N ASP A 25 34.34 -4.99 -10.61
CA ASP A 25 34.73 -4.48 -9.31
C ASP A 25 33.45 -4.48 -8.46
N HIS A 26 33.13 -5.62 -7.83
CA HIS A 26 32.34 -5.58 -6.60
C HIS A 26 33.21 -4.97 -5.52
N ARG A 27 33.53 -3.69 -5.68
CA ARG A 27 33.98 -2.87 -4.58
C ARG A 27 32.82 -2.94 -3.62
N SER A 28 33.02 -3.60 -2.49
CA SER A 28 32.20 -3.39 -1.32
C SER A 28 32.31 -1.89 -1.03
N VAL A 29 31.41 -1.11 -1.62
CA VAL A 29 31.18 0.25 -1.19
C VAL A 29 30.76 0.05 0.24
N ASN A 30 31.66 0.42 1.15
CA ASN A 30 31.34 0.57 2.54
C ASN A 30 30.39 1.77 2.57
N VAL A 31 29.13 1.54 2.21
CA VAL A 31 28.06 2.53 2.27
C VAL A 31 27.84 2.73 3.75
N GLN A 32 28.53 3.73 4.28
CA GLN A 32 28.18 4.36 5.52
C GLN A 32 26.68 4.68 5.40
N LEU A 33 25.85 3.93 6.13
CA LEU A 33 24.39 4.01 6.11
C LEU A 33 23.94 5.44 6.42
N ASN A 34 23.75 6.24 5.37
CA ASN A 34 22.99 7.47 5.38
C ASN A 34 21.76 7.23 4.49
N ASP A 35 20.62 7.68 4.98
CA ASP A 35 19.26 7.22 4.67
C ASP A 35 18.69 7.59 3.27
N ASP A 36 19.27 7.09 2.18
CA ASP A 36 18.64 7.18 0.86
C ASP A 36 17.68 6.00 0.64
N ILE A 37 16.45 6.11 1.14
CA ILE A 37 15.37 5.18 0.79
C ILE A 37 15.01 5.43 -0.67
N ASP A 38 15.50 4.57 -1.55
CA ASP A 38 15.11 4.53 -2.96
C ASP A 38 13.57 4.52 -3.08
N PHE A 39 13.02 5.40 -3.91
CA PHE A 39 11.57 5.56 -4.14
C PHE A 39 10.89 4.24 -4.49
N MET A 40 11.64 3.28 -5.03
CA MET A 40 11.20 1.92 -5.33
C MET A 40 10.67 1.16 -4.10
N HIS A 41 11.06 1.53 -2.88
CA HIS A 41 10.62 0.83 -1.65
C HIS A 41 9.47 1.53 -0.92
N LEU A 42 9.01 2.70 -1.39
CA LEU A 42 7.94 3.45 -0.73
C LEU A 42 6.57 2.76 -0.87
N CYS A 43 6.32 2.13 -2.01
CA CYS A 43 5.10 1.36 -2.28
C CYS A 43 5.44 -0.10 -2.54
N GLU A 44 4.52 -1.01 -2.21
CA GLU A 44 4.66 -2.43 -2.56
C GLU A 44 4.48 -2.65 -4.06
N ASP A 45 3.41 -2.07 -4.61
CA ASP A 45 3.06 -2.19 -6.02
C ASP A 45 3.54 -0.93 -6.79
N GLY A 46 4.76 -0.98 -7.31
CA GLY A 46 5.33 0.09 -8.15
C GLY A 46 5.85 1.30 -7.37
N ILE A 47 5.91 2.46 -8.02
CA ILE A 47 6.38 3.71 -7.43
C ILE A 47 5.20 4.60 -6.99
N PRO A 48 5.39 5.51 -6.03
CA PRO A 48 4.38 6.50 -5.67
C PRO A 48 3.94 7.35 -6.88
N LEU A 49 2.76 7.97 -6.77
CA LEU A 49 2.37 8.99 -7.73
C LEU A 49 3.33 10.18 -7.62
N MET A 50 4.08 10.47 -8.69
CA MET A 50 5.03 11.58 -8.73
C MET A 50 4.35 12.87 -9.22
N LEU A 51 4.77 14.01 -8.66
CA LEU A 51 4.40 15.35 -9.09
C LEU A 51 5.41 15.88 -10.14
N GLU A 52 5.18 17.08 -10.67
CA GLU A 52 6.03 17.71 -11.70
C GLU A 52 7.45 18.04 -11.21
N ASP A 53 7.63 18.17 -9.90
CA ASP A 53 8.90 18.46 -9.23
C ASP A 53 9.65 17.19 -8.79
N ASP A 54 9.31 16.04 -9.36
CA ASP A 54 9.84 14.72 -9.02
C ASP A 54 9.67 14.34 -7.54
N GLN A 55 8.70 14.95 -6.84
CA GLN A 55 8.34 14.56 -5.47
C GLN A 55 7.17 13.58 -5.44
N PRO A 56 7.17 12.61 -4.51
CA PRO A 56 6.02 11.73 -4.29
C PRO A 56 4.85 12.54 -3.73
N LYS A 57 3.67 12.39 -4.34
CA LYS A 57 2.43 13.05 -3.89
C LYS A 57 2.06 12.58 -2.49
N SER A 58 2.08 13.51 -1.55
CA SER A 58 1.67 13.27 -0.17
C SER A 58 0.15 13.17 -0.02
N CYS A 59 -0.31 12.49 1.03
CA CYS A 59 -1.73 12.29 1.27
C CYS A 59 -2.11 12.23 2.76
N SER A 60 -3.41 12.33 3.04
CA SER A 60 -3.94 12.12 4.39
C SER A 60 -5.25 11.32 4.34
N PRO A 61 -5.38 10.21 5.10
CA PRO A 61 -6.46 9.23 4.97
C PRO A 61 -7.86 9.75 5.35
N HIS A 62 -7.97 10.94 5.93
CA HIS A 62 -9.23 11.55 6.35
C HIS A 62 -9.33 13.05 6.01
N SER A 63 -8.54 13.52 5.06
CA SER A 63 -8.60 14.93 4.67
C SER A 63 -9.80 15.23 3.79
N THR A 64 -10.49 16.33 4.10
CA THR A 64 -11.53 16.92 3.25
C THR A 64 -10.93 17.76 2.11
N VAL A 65 -9.62 18.00 2.15
CA VAL A 65 -8.92 18.76 1.10
C VAL A 65 -8.60 17.81 -0.05
N ASN A 66 -9.20 18.04 -1.22
CA ASN A 66 -8.99 17.24 -2.44
C ASN A 66 -7.51 17.09 -2.82
N ALA A 67 -6.67 18.09 -2.54
CA ALA A 67 -5.23 18.02 -2.81
C ALA A 67 -4.52 16.89 -2.04
N LEU A 68 -5.03 16.52 -0.85
CA LEU A 68 -4.48 15.46 0.01
C LEU A 68 -5.15 14.10 -0.21
N GLN A 69 -6.09 14.01 -1.15
CA GLN A 69 -6.74 12.75 -1.54
C GLN A 69 -6.02 12.12 -2.74
N CYS A 70 -5.94 10.80 -2.71
CA CYS A 70 -5.37 10.03 -3.81
C CYS A 70 -6.43 9.76 -4.89
N PRO A 71 -6.05 9.79 -6.18
CA PRO A 71 -6.96 9.44 -7.28
C PRO A 71 -7.39 7.98 -7.23
N SER A 72 -8.41 7.61 -8.01
CA SER A 72 -9.12 6.32 -7.89
C SER A 72 -8.23 5.07 -8.02
N SER A 73 -7.16 5.12 -8.81
CA SER A 73 -6.19 4.04 -9.01
C SER A 73 -5.08 3.98 -7.94
N PHE A 74 -5.10 4.91 -6.99
CA PHE A 74 -4.15 5.02 -5.89
C PHE A 74 -4.87 4.98 -4.54
N TRP A 75 -4.15 4.59 -3.50
CA TRP A 75 -4.59 4.63 -2.12
C TRP A 75 -3.60 5.46 -1.30
N CYS A 76 -4.05 5.99 -0.17
CA CYS A 76 -3.18 6.74 0.72
C CYS A 76 -2.42 5.78 1.62
N HIS A 77 -1.15 5.56 1.30
CA HIS A 77 -0.21 4.84 2.15
C HIS A 77 0.04 5.64 3.44
N ILE A 78 0.06 4.94 4.58
CA ILE A 78 0.28 5.54 5.89
C ILE A 78 1.60 5.03 6.46
N GLY A 79 2.64 5.86 6.35
CA GLY A 79 3.98 5.56 6.83
C GLY A 79 4.13 5.69 8.35
N SER A 80 5.36 5.98 8.79
CA SER A 80 5.67 6.13 10.23
C SER A 80 5.20 7.46 10.81
N THR A 81 5.21 8.50 9.99
CA THR A 81 4.73 9.85 10.31
C THR A 81 3.84 10.36 9.17
N ASN A 82 3.11 11.45 9.41
CA ASN A 82 2.30 12.07 8.35
C ASN A 82 3.13 12.56 7.16
N ALA A 83 4.42 12.86 7.36
CA ALA A 83 5.33 13.26 6.27
C ALA A 83 5.69 12.09 5.35
N THR A 84 5.49 10.85 5.81
CA THR A 84 5.76 9.62 5.05
C THR A 84 4.48 8.98 4.49
N ASN A 85 3.42 9.76 4.33
CA ASN A 85 2.17 9.30 3.72
C ASN A 85 2.14 9.69 2.24
N TYR A 86 2.03 8.70 1.36
CA TYR A 86 2.09 8.92 -0.09
C TYR A 86 0.94 8.24 -0.83
N CYS A 87 0.61 8.74 -2.02
CA CYS A 87 -0.31 8.04 -2.90
C CYS A 87 0.40 6.86 -3.58
N CYS A 88 0.10 5.64 -3.13
CA CYS A 88 0.62 4.41 -3.70
C CYS A 88 -0.37 3.77 -4.69
N PRO A 89 0.11 3.12 -5.77
CA PRO A 89 -0.77 2.42 -6.70
C PRO A 89 -1.56 1.33 -5.99
N LYS A 90 -2.83 1.17 -6.36
CA LYS A 90 -3.64 0.06 -5.88
C LYS A 90 -3.26 -1.24 -6.56
N ASN A 91 -3.38 -2.34 -5.82
CA ASN A 91 -3.23 -3.66 -6.42
C ASN A 91 -4.33 -3.94 -7.45
N ARG A 92 -3.97 -4.03 -8.74
CA ARG A 92 -4.95 -4.24 -9.83
C ARG A 92 -5.47 -5.68 -9.92
N LYS A 93 -4.79 -6.63 -9.28
CA LYS A 93 -5.15 -8.07 -9.34
C LYS A 93 -6.21 -8.41 -8.29
N VAL A 94 -6.21 -7.70 -7.16
CA VAL A 94 -7.08 -7.98 -6.02
C VAL A 94 -8.05 -6.81 -5.82
N LYS A 95 -9.35 -7.07 -6.01
CA LYS A 95 -10.38 -6.01 -5.97
C LYS A 95 -10.67 -5.45 -4.58
N SER A 96 -10.44 -6.23 -3.53
CA SER A 96 -10.72 -5.85 -2.14
C SER A 96 -9.44 -5.83 -1.35
N LEU A 97 -9.18 -4.74 -0.63
CA LEU A 97 -8.05 -4.64 0.29
C LEU A 97 -8.06 -5.76 1.33
N CYS A 98 -9.24 -6.21 1.76
CA CYS A 98 -9.37 -7.27 2.75
C CYS A 98 -8.95 -8.64 2.23
N HIS A 99 -8.75 -8.79 0.91
CA HIS A 99 -8.25 -10.01 0.28
C HIS A 99 -6.75 -9.98 0.02
N LEU A 100 -6.08 -8.86 0.26
CA LEU A 100 -4.63 -8.77 0.20
C LEU A 100 -4.04 -9.51 1.40
N ARG A 101 -2.90 -10.17 1.21
CA ARG A 101 -2.16 -10.73 2.34
C ARG A 101 -1.61 -9.60 3.21
N PRO A 102 -1.67 -9.72 4.55
CA PRO A 102 -0.99 -8.77 5.43
C PRO A 102 0.49 -8.63 5.03
N ALA A 103 0.97 -7.39 4.90
CA ALA A 103 2.32 -7.11 4.46
C ALA A 103 3.05 -6.22 5.49
N THR A 104 4.15 -6.74 6.05
CA THR A 104 5.00 -6.03 7.01
C THR A 104 5.67 -4.79 6.40
N GLY A 105 5.90 -4.80 5.09
CA GLY A 105 6.60 -3.72 4.39
C GLY A 105 8.12 -3.79 4.56
N PHE A 106 8.78 -2.67 4.27
CA PHE A 106 10.22 -2.48 4.36
C PHE A 106 10.57 -1.36 5.34
N GLY A 107 11.84 -1.31 5.77
CA GLY A 107 12.35 -0.33 6.72
C GLY A 107 12.71 -0.93 8.07
N LYS A 108 12.90 -0.06 9.07
CA LYS A 108 13.39 -0.42 10.41
C LYS A 108 12.38 -0.08 11.52
N GLY A 109 11.22 0.45 11.14
CA GLY A 109 10.16 0.81 12.09
C GLY A 109 9.55 -0.42 12.75
N LYS A 110 8.92 -0.19 13.91
CA LYS A 110 8.12 -1.20 14.62
C LYS A 110 6.80 -0.58 15.04
N MET A 111 5.89 -0.47 14.09
CA MET A 111 4.57 0.11 14.33
C MET A 111 3.54 -0.99 14.46
N ARG A 112 2.70 -0.87 15.48
CA ARG A 112 1.51 -1.72 15.60
C ARG A 112 0.48 -1.27 14.58
N ARG A 113 0.07 -2.19 13.72
CA ARG A 113 -1.02 -2.05 12.76
C ARG A 113 -1.95 -3.24 12.88
N TYR A 114 -3.06 -3.19 12.15
CA TYR A 114 -4.00 -4.29 12.05
C TYR A 114 -4.22 -4.65 10.60
N ALA A 115 -4.37 -5.94 10.32
CA ALA A 115 -4.65 -6.44 8.98
C ALA A 115 -5.69 -7.56 9.08
N TYR A 116 -6.54 -7.67 8.07
CA TYR A 116 -7.53 -8.72 7.98
C TYR A 116 -6.87 -10.03 7.53
N ASP A 117 -7.04 -11.08 8.32
CA ASP A 117 -6.62 -12.44 7.97
C ASP A 117 -7.83 -13.22 7.48
N LEU A 118 -7.87 -13.44 6.16
CA LEU A 118 -8.93 -14.21 5.49
C LEU A 118 -9.09 -15.63 6.02
N THR A 119 -8.01 -16.30 6.40
CA THR A 119 -8.05 -17.69 6.86
C THR A 119 -8.79 -17.78 8.19
N SER A 120 -8.57 -16.82 9.09
CA SER A 120 -9.27 -16.77 10.37
C SER A 120 -10.58 -15.99 10.35
N GLY A 121 -10.82 -15.20 9.30
CA GLY A 121 -11.95 -14.27 9.21
C GLY A 121 -11.87 -13.08 10.17
N ARG A 122 -10.68 -12.77 10.71
CA ARG A 122 -10.50 -11.78 11.80
C ARG A 122 -9.39 -10.78 11.49
N CYS A 123 -9.54 -9.58 12.04
CA CYS A 123 -8.45 -8.61 12.10
C CYS A 123 -7.43 -9.02 13.17
N LYS A 124 -6.16 -9.08 12.76
CA LYS A 124 -5.01 -9.44 13.61
C LYS A 124 -3.99 -8.31 13.62
N GLU A 125 -3.16 -8.31 14.66
CA GLU A 125 -2.04 -7.37 14.75
C GLU A 125 -0.98 -7.69 13.69
N LEU A 126 -0.42 -6.64 13.11
CA LEU A 126 0.67 -6.65 12.16
C LEU A 126 1.75 -5.71 12.68
N ILE A 127 3.00 -6.17 12.76
CA ILE A 127 4.14 -5.28 12.95
C ILE A 127 4.53 -4.75 11.58
N TYR A 128 4.32 -3.45 11.38
CA TYR A 128 4.61 -2.73 10.15
C TYR A 128 5.92 -1.95 10.27
N THR A 129 6.72 -1.90 9.20
CA THR A 129 8.09 -1.36 9.24
C THR A 129 8.28 0.03 8.66
N GLY A 130 7.25 0.60 8.02
CA GLY A 130 7.18 2.03 7.71
C GLY A 130 7.02 2.37 6.24
N TYR A 131 7.55 1.54 5.34
CA TYR A 131 7.46 1.72 3.89
C TYR A 131 6.87 0.49 3.21
N GLY A 132 6.34 0.66 1.99
CA GLY A 132 5.74 -0.42 1.22
C GLY A 132 4.52 -1.00 1.92
N GLY A 133 4.33 -2.32 1.83
CA GLY A 133 3.10 -2.95 2.28
C GLY A 133 1.90 -2.52 1.44
N ASN A 134 0.71 -2.93 1.86
CA ASN A 134 -0.49 -2.79 1.04
C ASN A 134 -1.69 -2.24 1.82
N GLU A 135 -2.82 -2.10 1.13
CA GLU A 135 -4.06 -1.50 1.67
C GLU A 135 -4.64 -2.27 2.87
N ASN A 136 -4.24 -3.53 3.08
CA ASN A 136 -4.65 -4.31 4.24
C ASN A 136 -3.79 -3.98 5.47
N ASN A 137 -3.78 -2.69 5.83
CA ASN A 137 -2.99 -2.14 6.92
C ASN A 137 -3.75 -0.97 7.54
N PHE A 138 -4.21 -1.15 8.76
CA PHE A 138 -5.06 -0.21 9.48
C PHE A 138 -4.40 0.25 10.78
N LEU A 139 -4.63 1.51 11.15
CA LEU A 139 -4.13 2.08 12.41
C LEU A 139 -4.84 1.49 13.63
N THR A 140 -6.14 1.19 13.52
CA THR A 140 -6.92 0.64 14.63
C THR A 140 -7.63 -0.66 14.24
N LEU A 141 -7.88 -1.50 15.25
CA LEU A 141 -8.63 -2.74 15.09
C LEU A 141 -10.07 -2.47 14.60
N ALA A 142 -10.67 -1.38 15.08
CA ALA A 142 -12.01 -0.96 14.69
C ALA A 142 -12.07 -0.57 13.20
N ASP A 143 -11.07 0.15 12.68
CA ASP A 143 -11.01 0.51 11.26
C ASP A 143 -10.84 -0.71 10.36
N CYS A 144 -10.05 -1.70 10.80
CA CYS A 144 -9.92 -2.96 10.10
C CYS A 144 -11.27 -3.70 10.00
N TYR A 145 -11.96 -3.88 11.13
CA TYR A 145 -13.25 -4.57 11.12
C TYR A 145 -14.31 -3.79 10.35
N ARG A 146 -14.36 -2.47 10.48
CA ARG A 146 -15.29 -1.62 9.71
C ARG A 146 -15.06 -1.75 8.21
N SER A 147 -13.80 -1.86 7.78
CA SER A 147 -13.44 -2.03 6.37
C SER A 147 -13.72 -3.45 5.85
N CYS A 148 -13.57 -4.49 6.69
CA CYS A 148 -13.51 -5.89 6.23
C CYS A 148 -14.63 -6.82 6.71
N GLN A 149 -15.44 -6.46 7.72
CA GLN A 149 -16.51 -7.36 8.20
C GLN A 149 -17.60 -7.61 7.17
N ASN A 150 -17.83 -6.68 6.25
CA ASN A 150 -18.76 -6.88 5.13
C ASN A 150 -18.13 -7.70 3.98
N SER A 151 -16.80 -7.85 3.94
CA SER A 151 -16.10 -8.65 2.92
C SER A 151 -16.17 -10.15 3.21
N ALA A 152 -16.30 -10.53 4.48
CA ALA A 152 -16.42 -11.93 4.92
C ALA A 152 -17.70 -12.62 4.40
N GLN A 153 -18.72 -11.85 4.02
CA GLN A 153 -19.99 -12.38 3.51
C GLN A 153 -19.94 -12.77 2.03
N ALA A 154 -18.87 -12.40 1.29
CA ALA A 154 -18.80 -12.64 -0.16
C ALA A 154 -18.11 -13.96 -0.56
N THR A 155 -17.53 -14.73 0.38
CA THR A 155 -16.81 -15.98 0.03
C THR A 155 -17.04 -17.16 0.96
N LEU A 156 -17.87 -17.01 2.01
CA LEU A 156 -18.32 -18.17 2.78
C LEU A 156 -19.60 -18.73 2.12
N PRO A 157 -19.72 -20.05 1.89
CA PRO A 157 -20.99 -20.64 1.52
C PRO A 157 -22.04 -20.25 2.57
N PRO A 158 -23.30 -20.02 2.18
CA PRO A 158 -24.35 -19.60 3.10
C PRO A 158 -24.62 -20.72 4.10
N THR A 159 -24.00 -20.69 5.28
CA THR A 159 -24.49 -21.49 6.39
C THR A 159 -25.68 -20.75 6.96
N THR A 160 -26.86 -21.12 6.46
CA THR A 160 -28.15 -20.79 7.07
C THR A 160 -28.15 -21.29 8.51
N LYS A 161 -27.87 -20.39 9.45
CA LYS A 161 -28.48 -20.45 10.78
C LYS A 161 -29.14 -19.11 11.02
N SER A 162 -30.40 -19.05 10.60
CA SER A 162 -31.38 -18.10 11.10
C SER A 162 -31.35 -18.15 12.62
N VAL A 163 -30.73 -17.15 13.24
CA VAL A 163 -30.96 -16.88 14.66
C VAL A 163 -32.38 -16.34 14.74
N ASN A 164 -33.29 -17.15 15.27
CA ASN A 164 -34.60 -16.67 15.69
C ASN A 164 -34.38 -15.71 16.87
N VAL A 165 -34.41 -14.40 16.59
CA VAL A 165 -34.51 -13.39 17.64
C VAL A 165 -35.98 -13.35 18.06
N GLU A 166 -36.34 -14.12 19.08
CA GLU A 166 -37.61 -13.91 19.77
C GLU A 166 -37.60 -12.50 20.37
N ARG A 167 -38.50 -11.65 19.88
CA ARG A 167 -38.76 -10.33 20.46
C ARG A 167 -39.30 -10.51 21.87
N ILE A 168 -38.48 -10.22 22.88
CA ILE A 168 -38.97 -9.96 24.22
C ILE A 168 -39.63 -8.57 24.17
N GLY A 169 -40.95 -8.54 24.09
CA GLY A 169 -41.74 -7.32 24.15
C GLY A 169 -41.71 -6.74 25.56
N TYR A 170 -41.06 -5.59 25.73
CA TYR A 170 -41.22 -4.78 26.94
C TYR A 170 -42.51 -3.96 26.80
N ALA A 171 -43.52 -4.28 27.60
CA ALA A 171 -44.74 -3.50 27.68
C ALA A 171 -44.43 -2.12 28.30
N ALA A 172 -44.65 -1.05 27.54
CA ALA A 172 -44.64 0.30 28.08
C ALA A 172 -45.87 0.50 28.97
N LYS A 173 -45.68 0.64 30.29
CA LYS A 173 -46.72 1.12 31.21
C LYS A 173 -46.90 2.62 30.97
N SER A 174 -48.06 3.01 30.47
CA SER A 174 -48.51 4.40 30.42
C SER A 174 -48.75 4.92 31.84
N VAL A 175 -48.01 5.94 32.26
CA VAL A 175 -48.26 6.71 33.48
C VAL A 175 -49.28 7.80 33.17
N SER A 176 -50.49 7.67 33.71
CA SER A 176 -51.49 8.74 33.71
C SER A 176 -51.16 9.72 34.83
N ILE A 177 -50.79 10.95 34.47
CA ILE A 177 -50.65 12.06 35.43
C ILE A 177 -52.03 12.71 35.54
N ALA A 178 -52.72 12.45 36.66
CA ALA A 178 -53.96 13.14 36.99
C ALA A 178 -53.63 14.55 37.50
N GLY A 179 -54.16 15.57 36.82
CA GLY A 179 -54.07 16.96 37.24
C GLY A 179 -54.89 17.23 38.50
N LYS A 180 -54.35 18.11 39.34
CA LYS A 180 -55.07 18.94 40.32
C LYS A 180 -54.39 20.29 40.39
#